data_AF-A0A969TKF8-F1
#
_entry.id   AF-A0A969TKF8-F1
#
_cell.length_a   1.000
_cell.length_b   1.000
_cell.length_c   1.000
_cell.angle_alpha   90.00
_cell.angle_beta   90.00
_cell.angle_gamma   90.00
#
_symmetry.space_group_name_H-M   'P 1'
#
loop_
_entity.id
_entity.type
_entity.pdbx_description
1 polymer ?
#
loop_
_entity_poly.entity_id
_entity_poly.type
_entity_poly.pdbx_seq_one_letter_code
_entity_poly.pdbx_strand_id
1 'polypeptide(L)'
;MELTTMWTEEGKKAGRVEGRVETTLHLTQRLLQNRLGTLPADLEAQLAQCSFNQLTMLAEALLHFTSQADLRAWLLANPPAAPSNGHTNGVV
;
A
#
# COMPACT_ATOMS: atom_id res chain seq x y z
N MET A 1 33.62 15.98 -0.72
CA MET A 1 32.51 16.02 -1.71
C MET A 1 31.80 14.66 -1.71
N GLU A 2 31.17 14.27 -0.60
CA GLU A 2 30.57 12.93 -0.47
C GLU A 2 29.09 12.96 -0.03
N LEU A 3 28.59 14.11 0.43
CA LEU A 3 27.20 14.25 0.90
C LEU A 3 26.21 14.53 -0.24
N THR A 4 26.61 15.23 -1.31
CA THR A 4 25.74 15.59 -2.43
C THR A 4 25.32 14.37 -3.26
N THR A 5 26.17 13.35 -3.36
CA THR A 5 25.90 12.11 -4.08
C THR A 5 24.95 11.18 -3.33
N MET A 6 25.06 11.10 -1.99
CA MET A 6 24.14 10.31 -1.16
C MET A 6 22.70 10.81 -1.25
N TRP A 7 22.44 12.11 -1.07
CA TRP A 7 21.07 12.66 -1.10
C TRP A 7 20.40 12.53 -2.47
N THR A 8 21.19 12.57 -3.55
CA THR A 8 20.67 12.44 -4.93
C THR A 8 20.28 10.99 -5.28
N GLU A 9 21.05 10.01 -4.81
CA GLU A 9 20.75 8.59 -4.99
C GLU A 9 19.57 8.13 -4.11
N GLU A 10 19.50 8.61 -2.86
CA GLU A 10 18.38 8.33 -1.96
C GLU A 10 17.07 8.94 -2.48
N GLY A 11 17.09 10.20 -2.95
CA GLY A 11 15.90 10.85 -3.53
C GLY A 11 15.37 10.15 -4.78
N LYS A 12 16.25 9.65 -5.66
CA LYS A 12 15.85 8.86 -6.84
C LYS A 12 15.24 7.51 -6.47
N LYS A 13 15.78 6.84 -5.45
CA LYS A 13 15.24 5.56 -4.96
C LYS A 13 13.91 5.75 -4.26
N ALA A 14 13.80 6.76 -3.39
CA ALA A 14 12.56 7.11 -2.69
C ALA A 14 11.44 7.44 -3.68
N GLY A 15 11.67 8.34 -4.65
CA GLY A 15 10.66 8.70 -5.64
C GLY A 15 10.22 7.53 -6.54
N ARG A 16 11.12 6.58 -6.84
CA ARG A 16 10.77 5.37 -7.60
C ARG A 16 9.92 4.40 -6.77
N VAL A 17 10.16 4.31 -5.45
CA VAL A 17 9.38 3.47 -4.55
C VAL A 17 8.01 4.10 -4.29
N GLU A 18 7.95 5.40 -4.01
CA GLU A 18 6.70 6.14 -3.80
C GLU A 18 5.78 6.09 -5.02
N GLY A 19 6.32 6.37 -6.23
CA GLY A 19 5.52 6.30 -7.45
C GLY A 19 4.98 4.88 -7.73
N ARG A 20 5.71 3.84 -7.32
CA ARG A 20 5.27 2.45 -7.48
C ARG A 20 4.16 2.10 -6.48
N VAL A 21 4.26 2.58 -5.24
CA VAL A 21 3.23 2.42 -4.20
C VAL A 21 1.95 3.13 -4.61
N GLU A 22 2.04 4.39 -5.02
CA GLU A 22 0.89 5.21 -5.43
C GLU A 22 0.17 4.61 -6.65
N THR A 23 0.93 4.16 -7.65
CA THR A 23 0.36 3.51 -8.84
C THR A 23 -0.38 2.23 -8.45
N THR A 24 0.20 1.39 -7.59
CA THR A 24 -0.44 0.14 -7.17
C THR A 24 -1.66 0.38 -6.29
N LEU A 25 -1.64 1.40 -5.41
CA LEU A 25 -2.80 1.81 -4.63
C LEU A 25 -3.95 2.21 -5.55
N HIS A 26 -3.70 3.11 -6.50
CA HIS A 26 -4.72 3.59 -7.42
C HIS A 26 -5.28 2.47 -8.30
N LEU A 27 -4.42 1.55 -8.75
CA LEU A 27 -4.85 0.38 -9.54
C LEU A 27 -5.72 -0.57 -8.72
N THR A 28 -5.36 -0.80 -7.46
CA THR A 28 -6.13 -1.63 -6.52
C THR A 28 -7.49 -1.00 -6.22
N GLN A 29 -7.55 0.31 -5.98
CA GLN A 29 -8.80 1.05 -5.80
C GLN A 29 -9.71 0.97 -7.03
N ARG A 30 -9.16 1.10 -8.25
CA ARG A 30 -9.94 0.93 -9.48
C ARG A 30 -10.48 -0.49 -9.66
N LEU A 31 -9.69 -1.52 -9.34
CA LEU A 31 -10.14 -2.91 -9.36
C LEU A 31 -11.29 -3.15 -8.37
N LEU A 32 -11.15 -2.59 -7.18
CA LEU A 32 -12.18 -2.62 -6.13
C LEU A 32 -13.47 -1.93 -6.58
N GLN A 33 -13.38 -0.72 -7.14
CA GLN A 33 -14.55 0.00 -7.65
C GLN A 33 -15.24 -0.75 -8.79
N ASN A 34 -14.48 -1.36 -9.70
CA ASN A 34 -15.03 -2.14 -10.80
C ASN A 34 -15.69 -3.45 -10.36
N ARG A 35 -15.19 -4.09 -9.29
CA ARG A 35 -15.71 -5.39 -8.81
C ARG A 35 -16.83 -5.23 -7.79
N LEU A 36 -16.65 -4.31 -6.84
CA LEU A 36 -17.50 -4.16 -5.65
C LEU A 36 -18.41 -2.92 -5.71
N GLY A 37 -18.25 -2.08 -6.73
CA GLY A 37 -18.94 -0.80 -6.84
C GLY A 37 -18.32 0.27 -5.94
N THR A 38 -19.10 1.28 -5.57
CA THR A 38 -18.63 2.38 -4.70
C THR A 38 -18.08 1.85 -3.38
N LEU A 39 -16.81 2.14 -3.10
CA LEU A 39 -16.21 1.81 -1.81
C LEU A 39 -16.58 2.86 -0.75
N PRO A 40 -16.89 2.45 0.48
CA PRO A 40 -17.00 3.38 1.59
C PRO A 40 -15.63 3.98 1.95
N ALA A 41 -15.64 5.25 2.37
CA ALA A 41 -14.42 6.01 2.70
C ALA A 41 -13.53 5.34 3.77
N ASP A 42 -14.12 4.57 4.69
CA ASP A 42 -13.38 3.80 5.70
C ASP A 42 -12.42 2.77 5.05
N LEU A 43 -12.88 2.08 4.01
CA LEU A 43 -12.05 1.10 3.30
C LEU A 43 -10.99 1.80 2.44
N GLU A 44 -11.31 2.94 1.83
CA GLU A 44 -10.32 3.73 1.09
C GLU A 44 -9.18 4.23 2.00
N ALA A 45 -9.51 4.65 3.23
CA ALA A 45 -8.53 5.05 4.22
C ALA A 45 -7.64 3.88 4.65
N GLN A 46 -8.21 2.69 4.86
CA GLN A 46 -7.42 1.49 5.20
C GLN A 46 -6.47 1.07 4.06
N LEU A 47 -6.93 1.16 2.81
CA LEU A 47 -6.10 0.85 1.64
C LEU A 47 -4.91 1.81 1.52
N ALA A 48 -5.12 3.09 1.81
CA ALA A 48 -4.04 4.08 1.80
C ALA A 48 -2.96 3.81 2.87
N GLN A 49 -3.28 3.03 3.92
CA GLN A 49 -2.34 2.61 4.95
C GLN A 49 -1.66 1.26 4.63
N CYS A 50 -2.08 0.54 3.59
CA CYS A 50 -1.48 -0.73 3.20
C CYS A 50 -0.12 -0.51 2.52
N SER A 51 0.84 -1.39 2.84
CA SER A 51 2.13 -1.41 2.15
C SER A 51 1.99 -1.89 0.69
N PHE A 52 2.98 -1.58 -0.16
CA PHE A 52 3.02 -2.04 -1.56
C PHE A 52 2.81 -3.56 -1.71
N ASN A 53 3.43 -4.36 -0.84
CA ASN A 53 3.27 -5.82 -0.87
C ASN A 53 1.83 -6.23 -0.53
N GLN A 54 1.22 -5.59 0.47
CA GLN A 54 -0.18 -5.85 0.83
C GLN A 54 -1.13 -5.45 -0.30
N LEU A 55 -0.91 -4.30 -0.93
CA LEU A 55 -1.71 -3.85 -2.09
C LEU A 55 -1.58 -4.81 -3.28
N THR A 56 -0.38 -5.32 -3.54
CA THR A 56 -0.14 -6.28 -4.63
C THR A 56 -0.85 -7.62 -4.35
N MET A 57 -0.72 -8.16 -3.14
CA MET A 57 -1.45 -9.38 -2.74
C MET A 57 -2.96 -9.17 -2.78
N LEU A 58 -3.44 -7.99 -2.38
CA LEU A 58 -4.84 -7.64 -2.46
C LEU A 58 -5.33 -7.57 -3.92
N ALA A 59 -4.57 -6.97 -4.82
CA ALA A 59 -4.91 -6.91 -6.25
C ALA A 59 -5.04 -8.30 -6.88
N GLU A 60 -4.18 -9.25 -6.51
CA GLU A 60 -4.28 -10.65 -6.94
C GLU A 60 -5.48 -11.38 -6.33
N ALA A 61 -5.73 -11.18 -5.03
CA ALA A 61 -6.87 -11.77 -4.35
C ALA A 61 -8.20 -11.21 -4.89
N LEU A 62 -8.24 -9.94 -5.28
CA LEU A 62 -9.39 -9.27 -5.90
C LEU A 62 -9.83 -9.88 -7.23
N LEU A 63 -8.94 -10.56 -7.95
CA LEU A 63 -9.33 -11.32 -9.15
C LEU A 63 -10.23 -12.53 -8.80
N HIS A 64 -10.18 -12.99 -7.55
CA HIS A 64 -10.92 -14.15 -7.05
C HIS A 64 -12.12 -13.78 -6.16
N PHE A 65 -12.21 -12.52 -5.71
CA PHE A 65 -13.32 -12.07 -4.87
C PHE A 65 -14.61 -11.92 -5.65
N THR A 66 -15.70 -12.36 -5.02
CA THR A 66 -17.05 -12.30 -5.60
C THR A 66 -17.94 -11.31 -4.86
N SER A 67 -17.57 -10.89 -3.65
CA SER A 67 -18.37 -9.99 -2.82
C SER A 67 -17.54 -9.09 -1.91
N GLN A 68 -18.18 -8.05 -1.34
CA GLN A 68 -17.55 -7.16 -0.36
C GLN A 68 -17.24 -7.86 0.97
N ALA A 69 -17.86 -9.02 1.24
CA ALA A 69 -17.57 -9.81 2.44
C ALA A 69 -16.16 -10.43 2.35
N ASP A 70 -15.76 -10.87 1.16
CA ASP A 70 -14.42 -11.44 0.90
C ASP A 70 -13.32 -10.42 1.21
N LEU A 71 -13.52 -9.17 0.78
CA LEU A 71 -12.60 -8.07 1.07
C LEU A 71 -12.46 -7.82 2.57
N ARG A 72 -13.59 -7.76 3.31
CA ARG A 72 -13.57 -7.54 4.77
C ARG A 72 -12.84 -8.66 5.49
N ALA A 73 -13.09 -9.91 5.09
CA ALA A 73 -12.40 -11.08 5.65
C ALA A 73 -10.89 -11.01 5.39
N TRP A 74 -10.48 -10.59 4.18
CA TRP A 74 -9.08 -10.44 3.84
C TRP A 74 -8.37 -9.34 4.64
N LEU A 75 -9.00 -8.17 4.81
CA LEU A 75 -8.46 -7.06 5.60
C LEU A 75 -8.32 -7.42 7.10
N LEU A 76 -9.25 -8.22 7.62
CA LEU A 76 -9.16 -8.72 8.99
C LEU A 76 -7.94 -9.66 9.18
N ALA A 77 -7.64 -10.48 8.18
CA ALA A 77 -6.50 -11.38 8.20
C ALA A 77 -5.16 -10.67 7.86
N ASN A 78 -5.22 -9.57 7.11
CA ASN A 78 -4.07 -8.78 6.66
C ASN A 78 -4.25 -7.32 7.05
N PRO A 79 -4.13 -6.98 8.35
CA PRO A 79 -4.30 -5.61 8.79
C PRO A 79 -3.25 -4.71 8.12
N PRO A 80 -3.62 -3.47 7.73
CA PRO A 80 -2.66 -2.53 7.16
C PRO A 80 -1.48 -2.41 8.11
N ALA A 81 -0.27 -2.56 7.57
CA ALA A 81 0.94 -2.47 8.38
C ALA A 81 0.89 -1.13 9.12
N ALA A 82 0.87 -1.18 10.45
CA ALA A 82 0.97 0.02 11.27
C ALA A 82 2.12 0.87 10.74
N PRO A 83 1.99 2.21 10.67
CA PRO A 83 3.03 3.06 10.14
C PRO A 83 4.31 2.74 10.89
N SER A 84 5.20 2.01 10.22
CA SER A 84 6.53 1.69 10.70
C SER A 84 7.26 3.01 10.72
N ASN A 85 7.06 3.77 11.79
CA ASN A 85 7.97 4.81 12.22
C ASN A 85 9.25 4.08 12.65
N GLY A 86 9.99 3.59 11.65
CA GLY A 86 11.31 2.99 11.78
C GLY A 86 12.34 4.07 12.10
N HIS A 87 12.10 4.83 13.16
CA HIS A 87 13.16 5.36 13.98
C HIS A 87 13.40 4.33 15.08
N THR A 88 13.93 3.17 14.71
CA THR A 88 14.70 2.37 15.66
C THR A 88 15.98 3.16 15.94
N ASN A 89 15.84 4.21 16.75
CA ASN A 89 16.95 4.74 17.51
C ASN A 89 17.26 3.67 18.56
N GLY A 90 18.20 2.79 18.21
CA GLY A 90 18.54 1.63 19.00
C GLY A 90 20.02 1.32 18.88
N VAL A 91 20.76 1.84 19.85
CA VAL A 91 21.92 1.22 20.51
C VAL A 91 23.20 1.23 19.64
N VAL A 92 24.31 1.89 20.01
CA VAL A 92 25.04 1.92 21.29
C VAL A 92 25.82 3.24 21.42
#